data_AF-A0A540KL84-F1
#
_entry.id   AF-A0A540KL84-F1
#
_cell.length_a   1.000
_cell.length_b   1.000
_cell.length_c   1.000
_cell.angle_alpha   90.00
_cell.angle_beta   90.00
_cell.angle_gamma   90.00
#
_symmetry.space_group_name_H-M   'P 1'
#
loop_
_entity.id
_entity.type
_entity.pdbx_description
1 polymer ?
#
loop_
_entity_poly.entity_id
_entity_poly.type
_entity_poly.pdbx_seq_one_letter_code
_entity_poly.pdbx_strand_id
1 'polypeptide(L)'
;MADGGPNWEGLLKWSLAHSDGTRPNHNLSEEDRKWFMEAVQSQTIDVVKRMKEITLVMQTPEQVLEAQGVTPADIEDLLDELQEHVESIDMANDLHSIGGLVPLLGHLKNPHANIRAKAAEVVTTIVQNNPKSQQLVMEANGLEYLFTNLASDPDVTVRTKALGAISSLIRHNKPGITAFRLANGYAALRDALASENVRFQRKALNLVQFLLHENSSDCNVVTELGFRRIMLHLASSEDLEVREAALRGLLALAQDKTDGVNSRLADEDEKLKQLLQGRIKSISSMSPEDLGAAREERQLVDSLWNACYNEPSSLREKGLLVLPGEDAPPPDVASKLFEPRLRAFSPNPADTKPATEKKEAPPLLLGLGPPSDAANTHANSGARDDTNGSSQTN
;
A
#
# COMPACT_ATOMS: atom_id res chain seq x y z
N MET A 1 -35.29 28.57 -1.35
CA MET A 1 -35.89 28.35 -2.68
C MET A 1 -34.82 27.69 -3.52
N ALA A 2 -35.07 26.43 -3.89
CA ALA A 2 -34.17 25.61 -4.68
C ALA A 2 -34.37 25.95 -6.16
N ASP A 3 -33.33 26.46 -6.83
CA ASP A 3 -33.13 26.29 -8.29
C ASP A 3 -31.73 26.73 -8.80
N GLY A 4 -30.70 26.72 -7.95
CA GLY A 4 -29.34 27.13 -8.31
C GLY A 4 -28.36 25.97 -8.53
N GLY A 5 -28.88 24.78 -8.83
CA GLY A 5 -28.06 23.58 -9.04
C GLY A 5 -27.32 23.63 -10.38
N PRO A 6 -26.18 22.94 -10.51
CA PRO A 6 -25.38 23.01 -11.73
C PRO A 6 -26.14 22.45 -12.93
N ASN A 7 -26.09 23.16 -14.07
CA ASN A 7 -26.74 22.73 -15.30
C ASN A 7 -25.90 21.66 -16.03
N TRP A 8 -25.69 20.53 -15.35
CA TRP A 8 -25.01 19.35 -15.90
C TRP A 8 -25.69 18.84 -17.16
N GLU A 9 -27.00 18.98 -17.24
CA GLU A 9 -27.77 18.62 -18.43
C GLU A 9 -27.40 19.52 -19.61
N GLY A 10 -27.17 20.81 -19.39
CA GLY A 10 -26.66 21.75 -20.38
C GLY A 10 -25.25 21.43 -20.83
N LEU A 11 -24.33 21.15 -19.90
CA LEU A 11 -22.94 20.78 -20.22
C LEU A 11 -22.86 19.45 -20.97
N LEU A 12 -23.65 18.45 -20.56
CA LEU A 12 -23.74 17.15 -21.22
C LEU A 12 -24.35 17.28 -22.62
N LYS A 13 -25.47 18.00 -22.77
CA LYS A 13 -26.11 18.26 -24.08
C LYS A 13 -25.16 18.99 -25.02
N TRP A 14 -24.42 19.97 -24.51
CA TRP A 14 -23.40 20.68 -25.28
C TRP A 14 -22.26 19.74 -25.70
N SER A 15 -21.72 18.93 -24.78
CA SER A 15 -20.65 17.96 -25.09
C SER A 15 -21.10 16.94 -26.14
N LEU A 16 -22.34 16.42 -26.02
CA LEU A 16 -22.91 15.47 -26.98
C LEU A 16 -23.08 16.10 -28.37
N ALA A 17 -23.50 17.37 -28.43
CA ALA A 17 -23.67 18.11 -29.69
C ALA A 17 -22.34 18.38 -30.42
N HIS A 18 -21.22 18.40 -29.68
CA HIS A 18 -19.89 18.67 -30.22
C HIS A 18 -19.03 17.39 -30.37
N SER A 19 -19.54 16.21 -29.98
CA SER A 19 -18.85 14.91 -30.04
C SER A 19 -19.45 13.94 -31.08
N ASP A 20 -19.98 14.44 -32.19
CA ASP A 20 -20.41 13.61 -33.32
C ASP A 20 -19.17 13.23 -34.14
N GLY A 21 -18.51 12.12 -33.75
CA GLY A 21 -17.26 11.60 -34.35
C GLY A 21 -17.34 11.22 -35.84
N THR A 22 -18.39 11.64 -36.54
CA THR A 22 -18.61 11.49 -37.98
C THR A 22 -18.29 12.75 -38.80
N ARG A 23 -17.93 13.87 -38.15
CA ARG A 23 -17.58 15.15 -38.81
C ARG A 23 -16.14 15.58 -38.47
N PRO A 24 -15.43 16.27 -39.39
CA PRO A 24 -14.11 16.82 -39.08
C PRO A 24 -14.19 17.82 -37.91
N ASN A 25 -13.17 17.83 -37.04
CA ASN A 25 -13.12 18.67 -35.84
C ASN A 25 -13.50 20.12 -36.16
N HIS A 26 -14.64 20.57 -35.64
CA HIS A 26 -15.03 21.96 -35.68
C HIS A 26 -14.16 22.73 -34.68
N ASN A 27 -13.47 23.78 -35.13
CA ASN A 27 -12.76 24.67 -34.23
C ASN A 27 -13.79 25.40 -33.37
N LEU A 28 -13.70 25.26 -32.05
CA LEU A 28 -14.57 25.98 -31.11
C LEU A 28 -14.44 27.49 -31.32
N SER A 29 -15.56 28.21 -31.29
CA SER A 29 -15.53 29.68 -31.26
C SER A 29 -14.85 30.16 -29.97
N GLU A 30 -14.28 31.37 -29.98
CA GLU A 30 -13.66 31.92 -28.78
C GLU A 30 -14.68 32.14 -27.66
N GLU A 31 -15.92 32.42 -28.04
CA GLU A 31 -17.07 32.60 -27.17
C GLU A 31 -17.47 31.29 -26.49
N ASP A 32 -17.56 30.19 -27.23
CA ASP A 32 -17.87 28.86 -26.67
C ASP A 32 -16.77 28.36 -25.75
N ARG A 33 -15.51 28.62 -26.10
CA ARG A 33 -14.36 28.29 -25.25
C ARG A 33 -14.38 29.10 -23.95
N LYS A 34 -14.71 30.40 -24.00
CA LYS A 34 -14.85 31.25 -22.81
C LYS A 34 -16.00 30.78 -21.94
N TRP A 35 -17.17 30.52 -22.52
CA TRP A 35 -18.33 30.01 -21.79
C TRP A 35 -18.03 28.69 -21.11
N PHE A 36 -17.37 27.75 -21.80
CA PHE A 36 -16.98 26.47 -21.22
C PHE A 36 -15.98 26.64 -20.07
N MET A 37 -14.92 27.44 -20.26
CA MET A 37 -13.96 27.72 -19.18
C MET A 37 -14.62 28.42 -17.99
N GLU A 38 -15.55 29.35 -18.22
CA GLU A 38 -16.27 30.06 -17.16
C GLU A 38 -17.24 29.13 -16.42
N ALA A 39 -17.95 28.25 -17.13
CA ALA A 39 -18.83 27.24 -16.53
C ALA A 39 -18.03 26.20 -15.71
N VAL A 40 -16.87 25.77 -16.21
CA VAL A 40 -15.98 24.84 -15.49
C VAL A 40 -15.31 25.54 -14.30
N GLN A 41 -14.82 26.77 -14.44
CA GLN A 41 -14.15 27.53 -13.38
C GLN A 41 -15.09 28.03 -12.30
N SER A 42 -16.32 28.46 -12.65
CA SER A 42 -17.33 28.84 -11.66
C SER A 42 -17.77 27.67 -10.77
N GLN A 43 -17.52 26.44 -11.24
CA GLN A 43 -17.93 25.21 -10.55
C GLN A 43 -16.77 24.41 -9.95
N THR A 44 -15.54 24.66 -10.39
CA THR A 44 -14.35 24.10 -9.73
C THR A 44 -14.12 24.89 -8.45
N ILE A 45 -14.43 24.30 -7.29
CA ILE A 45 -13.94 24.83 -6.02
C ILE A 45 -12.44 24.97 -6.20
N ASP A 46 -11.92 26.19 -6.02
CA ASP A 46 -10.48 26.39 -5.98
C ASP A 46 -9.97 25.69 -4.71
N VAL A 47 -9.68 24.40 -4.85
CA VAL A 47 -9.26 23.52 -3.75
C VAL A 47 -8.04 24.10 -3.05
N VAL A 48 -7.12 24.71 -3.81
CA VAL A 48 -5.94 25.36 -3.26
C VAL A 48 -6.33 26.57 -2.41
N LYS A 49 -7.30 27.39 -2.87
CA LYS A 49 -7.84 28.48 -2.04
C LYS A 49 -8.51 27.94 -0.78
N ARG A 50 -9.32 26.88 -0.87
CA ARG A 50 -9.98 26.30 0.30
C ARG A 50 -8.97 25.72 1.31
N MET A 51 -7.96 25.00 0.82
CA MET A 51 -6.86 24.51 1.66
C MET A 51 -6.07 25.64 2.32
N LYS A 52 -5.91 26.80 1.67
CA LYS A 52 -5.29 27.99 2.29
C LYS A 52 -6.16 28.56 3.41
N GLU A 53 -7.48 28.59 3.24
CA GLU A 53 -8.41 28.99 4.30
C GLU A 53 -8.31 28.05 5.51
N ILE A 54 -8.34 26.73 5.28
CA ILE A 54 -8.16 25.73 6.35
C ILE A 54 -6.79 25.89 7.02
N THR A 55 -5.74 26.13 6.24
CA THR A 55 -4.38 26.39 6.75
C THR A 55 -4.35 27.61 7.66
N LEU A 56 -5.06 28.68 7.32
CA LEU A 56 -5.15 29.88 8.14
C LEU A 56 -5.86 29.59 9.47
N VAL A 57 -6.92 28.78 9.46
CA VAL A 57 -7.60 28.35 10.70
C VAL A 57 -6.64 27.54 11.57
N MET A 58 -5.90 26.57 11.00
CA MET A 58 -4.91 25.80 11.75
C MET A 58 -3.74 26.64 12.32
N GLN A 59 -3.43 27.77 11.71
CA GLN A 59 -2.39 28.69 12.22
C GLN A 59 -2.92 29.64 13.31
N THR A 60 -4.24 29.76 13.43
CA THR A 60 -4.86 30.69 14.38
C THR A 60 -4.77 30.11 15.80
N PRO A 61 -4.36 30.89 16.81
CA PRO A 61 -4.30 30.43 18.19
C PRO A 61 -5.67 29.95 18.69
N GLU A 62 -5.69 28.86 19.46
CA GLU A 62 -6.92 28.24 19.98
C GLU A 62 -7.79 29.24 20.75
N GLN A 63 -7.20 30.16 21.52
CA GLN A 63 -7.95 31.16 22.29
C GLN A 63 -8.73 32.13 21.38
N VAL A 64 -8.20 32.41 20.19
CA VAL A 64 -8.85 33.28 19.21
C VAL A 64 -9.98 32.52 18.51
N LEU A 65 -9.78 31.24 18.21
CA LEU A 65 -10.82 30.36 17.65
C LEU A 65 -11.99 30.19 18.62
N GLU A 66 -11.70 29.92 19.90
CA GLU A 66 -12.70 29.82 20.96
C GLU A 66 -13.49 31.14 21.13
N ALA A 67 -12.80 32.29 21.10
CA ALA A 67 -13.45 33.60 21.17
C ALA A 67 -14.36 33.89 19.96
N GLN A 68 -14.09 33.27 18.81
CA GLN A 68 -14.93 33.32 17.61
C GLN A 68 -16.04 32.26 17.60
N GLY A 69 -16.13 31.43 18.65
CA GLY A 69 -17.12 30.38 18.78
C GLY A 69 -16.81 29.11 17.99
N VAL A 70 -15.57 28.94 17.51
CA VAL A 70 -15.11 27.70 16.86
C VAL A 70 -14.92 26.64 17.92
N THR A 71 -15.60 25.51 17.76
CA THR A 71 -15.53 24.37 18.67
C THR A 71 -14.47 23.36 18.21
N PRO A 72 -14.02 22.45 19.09
CA PRO A 72 -13.12 21.37 18.69
C PRO A 72 -13.71 20.45 17.62
N ALA A 73 -15.04 20.33 17.55
CA ALA A 73 -15.73 19.58 16.50
C ALA A 73 -15.61 20.28 15.14
N ASP A 74 -15.71 21.62 15.10
CA ASP A 74 -15.52 22.38 13.86
C ASP A 74 -14.09 22.23 13.32
N ILE A 75 -13.09 22.13 14.22
CA ILE A 75 -11.69 21.86 13.83
C ILE A 75 -11.53 20.44 13.29
N GLU A 76 -12.19 19.45 13.91
CA GLU A 76 -12.23 18.09 13.38
C GLU A 76 -12.84 18.06 11.98
N ASP A 77 -14.01 18.67 11.77
CA ASP A 77 -14.69 18.75 10.47
C ASP A 77 -13.81 19.46 9.40
N LEU A 78 -13.05 20.48 9.79
CA LEU A 78 -12.08 21.14 8.90
C LEU A 78 -10.90 20.23 8.52
N LEU A 79 -10.43 19.38 9.45
CA LEU A 79 -9.40 18.39 9.16
C LEU A 79 -9.96 17.23 8.32
N ASP A 80 -11.24 16.88 8.47
CA ASP A 80 -11.97 15.95 7.60
C ASP A 80 -12.01 16.49 6.17
N GLU A 81 -12.43 17.73 5.98
CA GLU A 81 -12.43 18.38 4.67
C GLU A 81 -11.02 18.44 4.06
N LEU A 82 -10.01 18.79 4.87
CA LEU A 82 -8.62 18.79 4.42
C LEU A 82 -8.17 17.40 3.96
N GLN A 83 -8.58 16.33 4.67
CA GLN A 83 -8.25 14.96 4.31
C GLN A 83 -8.74 14.64 2.90
N GLU A 84 -10.00 14.97 2.59
CA GLU A 84 -10.61 14.71 1.28
C GLU A 84 -9.84 15.41 0.15
N HIS A 85 -9.42 16.66 0.37
CA HIS A 85 -8.65 17.41 -0.61
C HIS A 85 -7.27 16.79 -0.86
N VAL A 86 -6.59 16.34 0.18
CA VAL A 86 -5.23 15.79 0.08
C VAL A 86 -5.17 14.32 -0.30
N GLU A 87 -6.32 13.68 -0.59
CA GLU A 87 -6.33 12.37 -1.26
C GLU A 87 -5.69 12.45 -2.65
N SER A 88 -5.74 13.61 -3.29
CA SER A 88 -4.95 13.89 -4.49
C SER A 88 -3.48 14.12 -4.12
N ILE A 89 -2.58 13.37 -4.77
CA ILE A 89 -1.12 13.48 -4.57
C ILE A 89 -0.63 14.92 -4.83
N ASP A 90 -1.21 15.61 -5.82
CA ASP A 90 -0.84 16.99 -6.15
C ASP A 90 -1.23 17.93 -5.00
N MET A 91 -2.44 17.78 -4.46
CA MET A 91 -2.91 18.60 -3.33
C MET A 91 -2.13 18.29 -2.05
N ALA A 92 -1.80 17.02 -1.78
CA ALA A 92 -0.93 16.64 -0.67
C ALA A 92 0.44 17.34 -0.75
N ASN A 93 1.01 17.45 -1.97
CA ASN A 93 2.26 18.16 -2.19
C ASN A 93 2.11 19.68 -2.06
N ASP A 94 0.99 20.24 -2.52
CA ASP A 94 0.69 21.67 -2.42
C ASP A 94 0.41 22.13 -0.99
N LEU A 95 -0.08 21.24 -0.11
CA LEU A 95 -0.30 21.53 1.31
C LEU A 95 0.98 22.07 1.98
N HIS A 96 2.13 21.51 1.64
CA HIS A 96 3.41 22.03 2.14
C HIS A 96 3.73 23.41 1.54
N SER A 97 3.57 23.57 0.23
CA SER A 97 3.83 24.82 -0.51
C SER A 97 3.00 25.99 0.00
N ILE A 98 1.76 25.75 0.45
CA ILE A 98 0.88 26.78 1.04
C ILE A 98 1.11 27.00 2.55
N GLY A 99 2.07 26.29 3.16
CA GLY A 99 2.42 26.43 4.57
C GLY A 99 1.49 25.70 5.54
N GLY A 100 0.71 24.72 5.06
CA GLY A 100 -0.25 23.95 5.88
C GLY A 100 0.35 22.74 6.59
N LEU A 101 1.52 22.25 6.16
CA LEU A 101 2.13 21.06 6.76
C LEU A 101 2.53 21.25 8.23
N VAL A 102 3.25 22.33 8.55
CA VAL A 102 3.72 22.57 9.93
C VAL A 102 2.54 22.78 10.90
N PRO A 103 1.50 23.57 10.56
CA PRO A 103 0.29 23.66 11.37
C PRO A 103 -0.40 22.31 11.58
N LEU A 104 -0.54 21.49 10.52
CA LEU A 104 -1.12 20.15 10.62
C LEU A 104 -0.32 19.27 11.61
N LEU A 105 1.01 19.29 11.54
CA LEU A 105 1.86 18.57 12.48
C LEU A 105 1.74 19.13 13.91
N GLY A 106 1.48 20.43 14.07
CA GLY A 106 1.16 21.05 15.36
C GLY A 106 -0.11 20.49 15.99
N HIS A 107 -1.13 20.16 15.20
CA HIS A 107 -2.39 19.59 15.68
C HIS A 107 -2.23 18.16 16.25
N LEU A 108 -1.11 17.48 15.98
CA LEU A 108 -0.77 16.24 16.67
C LEU A 108 -0.56 16.43 18.19
N LYS A 109 -0.38 17.67 18.67
CA LYS A 109 -0.23 18.00 20.10
C LYS A 109 -1.47 18.67 20.70
N ASN A 110 -2.58 18.73 19.96
CA ASN A 110 -3.79 19.40 20.41
C ASN A 110 -4.34 18.76 21.71
N PRO A 111 -4.91 19.53 22.65
CA PRO A 111 -5.50 18.99 23.87
C PRO A 111 -6.60 17.94 23.61
N HIS A 112 -7.33 18.04 22.51
CA HIS A 112 -8.44 17.16 22.17
C HIS A 112 -7.99 15.92 21.36
N ALA A 113 -8.38 14.74 21.84
CA ALA A 113 -7.97 13.46 21.25
C ALA A 113 -8.50 13.25 19.82
N ASN A 114 -9.73 13.68 19.54
CA ASN A 114 -10.33 13.62 18.20
C ASN A 114 -9.49 14.43 17.19
N ILE A 115 -9.07 15.65 17.54
CA ILE A 115 -8.21 16.48 16.69
C ILE A 115 -6.85 15.81 16.46
N ARG A 116 -6.20 15.27 17.51
CA ARG A 116 -4.92 14.55 17.35
C ARG A 116 -5.06 13.32 16.45
N ALA A 117 -6.13 12.55 16.62
CA ALA A 117 -6.43 11.37 15.82
C ALA A 117 -6.65 11.75 14.35
N LYS A 118 -7.41 12.83 14.10
CA LYS A 118 -7.70 13.29 12.75
C LYS A 118 -6.49 13.91 12.07
N ALA A 119 -5.69 14.69 12.78
CA ALA A 119 -4.42 15.21 12.26
C ALA A 119 -3.48 14.05 11.84
N ALA A 120 -3.37 12.99 12.65
CA ALA A 120 -2.60 11.80 12.29
C ALA A 120 -3.18 11.06 11.07
N GLU A 121 -4.50 11.11 10.88
CA GLU A 121 -5.16 10.56 9.70
C GLU A 121 -4.85 11.36 8.43
N VAL A 122 -4.95 12.69 8.47
CA VAL A 122 -4.53 13.56 7.35
C VAL A 122 -3.06 13.31 7.02
N VAL A 123 -2.19 13.22 8.03
CA VAL A 123 -0.76 12.89 7.83
C VAL A 123 -0.61 11.50 7.18
N THR A 124 -1.46 10.53 7.53
CA THR A 124 -1.45 9.22 6.87
C THR A 124 -1.75 9.35 5.38
N THR A 125 -2.78 10.11 5.02
CA THR A 125 -3.19 10.33 3.62
C THR A 125 -2.07 11.01 2.81
N ILE A 126 -1.49 12.11 3.30
CA ILE A 126 -0.51 12.88 2.52
C ILE A 126 0.77 12.09 2.22
N VAL A 127 1.18 11.17 3.11
CA VAL A 127 2.44 10.40 2.97
C VAL A 127 2.24 9.03 2.33
N GLN A 128 1.00 8.56 2.20
CA GLN A 128 0.71 7.24 1.67
C GLN A 128 1.15 7.13 0.21
N ASN A 129 2.17 6.30 -0.04
CA ASN A 129 2.76 6.10 -1.37
C ASN A 129 3.21 7.42 -2.04
N ASN A 130 3.59 8.43 -1.25
CA ASN A 130 4.03 9.74 -1.74
C ASN A 130 5.43 10.09 -1.20
N PRO A 131 6.52 9.77 -1.94
CA PRO A 131 7.89 10.00 -1.49
C PRO A 131 8.22 11.46 -1.17
N LYS A 132 7.62 12.42 -1.90
CA LYS A 132 7.84 13.86 -1.68
C LYS A 132 7.26 14.27 -0.34
N SER A 133 5.99 13.96 -0.08
CA SER A 133 5.38 14.23 1.22
C SER A 133 6.06 13.47 2.36
N GLN A 134 6.44 12.21 2.16
CA GLN A 134 7.21 11.45 3.16
C GLN A 134 8.48 12.21 3.56
N GLN A 135 9.27 12.70 2.59
CA GLN A 135 10.46 13.49 2.87
C GLN A 135 10.14 14.78 3.63
N LEU A 136 9.14 15.55 3.18
CA LEU A 136 8.76 16.81 3.81
C LEU A 136 8.28 16.63 5.26
N VAL A 137 7.54 15.55 5.55
CA VAL A 137 7.12 15.21 6.92
C VAL A 137 8.32 14.82 7.78
N MET A 138 9.30 14.09 7.23
CA MET A 138 10.53 13.75 7.95
C MET A 138 11.37 14.99 8.28
N GLU A 139 11.53 15.91 7.33
CA GLU A 139 12.27 17.17 7.49
C GLU A 139 11.60 18.13 8.50
N ALA A 140 10.28 18.07 8.63
CA ALA A 140 9.50 18.85 9.59
C ALA A 140 9.39 18.19 10.98
N ASN A 141 10.22 17.18 11.29
CA ASN A 141 10.18 16.40 12.54
C ASN A 141 8.83 15.71 12.82
N GLY A 142 8.00 15.46 11.79
CA GLY A 142 6.67 14.89 11.98
C GLY A 142 6.69 13.49 12.61
N LEU A 143 7.73 12.70 12.36
CA LEU A 143 7.90 11.37 12.94
C LEU A 143 7.97 11.39 14.48
N GLU A 144 8.58 12.41 15.09
CA GLU A 144 8.71 12.56 16.54
C GLU A 144 7.33 12.75 17.20
N TYR A 145 6.49 13.59 16.60
CA TYR A 145 5.13 13.82 17.08
C TYR A 145 4.26 12.58 16.97
N LEU A 146 4.36 11.87 15.85
CA LEU A 146 3.66 10.61 15.67
C LEU A 146 4.11 9.55 16.68
N PHE A 147 5.41 9.46 16.99
CA PHE A 147 5.91 8.54 18.00
C PHE A 147 5.45 8.89 19.41
N THR A 148 5.41 10.17 19.74
CA THR A 148 4.89 10.65 21.03
C THR A 148 3.44 10.20 21.21
N ASN A 149 2.61 10.39 20.17
CA ASN A 149 1.22 9.96 20.18
C ASN A 149 1.08 8.44 20.22
N LEU A 150 1.92 7.69 19.49
CA LEU A 150 1.89 6.22 19.51
C LEU A 150 2.23 5.65 20.89
N ALA A 151 3.26 6.20 21.54
CA ALA A 151 3.82 5.65 22.77
C ALA A 151 3.05 6.10 24.02
N SER A 152 2.61 7.37 24.08
CA SER A 152 2.20 8.01 25.34
C SER A 152 0.77 8.53 25.36
N ASP A 153 0.04 8.53 24.24
CA ASP A 153 -1.32 9.06 24.22
C ASP A 153 -2.29 8.19 25.04
N PRO A 154 -3.15 8.76 25.89
CA PRO A 154 -4.14 8.00 26.63
C PRO A 154 -5.23 7.38 25.73
N ASP A 155 -5.50 7.97 24.56
CA ASP A 155 -6.55 7.50 23.66
C ASP A 155 -5.99 6.50 22.63
N VAL A 156 -6.50 5.27 22.67
CA VAL A 156 -6.09 4.19 21.76
C VAL A 156 -6.39 4.50 20.29
N THR A 157 -7.39 5.32 20.01
CA THR A 157 -7.72 5.78 18.64
C THR A 157 -6.59 6.66 18.11
N VAL A 158 -6.11 7.61 18.93
CA VAL A 158 -4.96 8.45 18.57
C VAL A 158 -3.72 7.58 18.33
N ARG A 159 -3.44 6.63 19.23
CA ARG A 159 -2.32 5.69 19.06
C ARG A 159 -2.43 4.88 17.78
N THR A 160 -3.63 4.41 17.45
CA THR A 160 -3.91 3.62 16.24
C THR A 160 -3.72 4.46 14.96
N LYS A 161 -4.18 5.72 14.95
CA LYS A 161 -4.01 6.65 13.83
C LYS A 161 -2.56 7.12 13.68
N ALA A 162 -1.83 7.30 14.79
CA ALA A 162 -0.39 7.57 14.77
C ALA A 162 0.40 6.39 14.18
N LEU A 163 0.07 5.14 14.56
CA LEU A 163 0.61 3.95 13.92
C LEU A 163 0.21 3.86 12.43
N GLY A 164 -0.99 4.36 12.09
CA GLY A 164 -1.42 4.84 10.75
C GLY A 164 -0.31 5.48 9.97
N ALA A 165 -0.05 6.71 10.38
CA ALA A 165 0.87 7.62 9.72
C ALA A 165 2.28 7.06 9.69
N ILE A 166 2.79 6.50 10.80
CA ILE A 166 4.15 5.95 10.86
C ILE A 166 4.31 4.82 9.83
N SER A 167 3.37 3.89 9.76
CA SER A 167 3.41 2.81 8.77
C SER A 167 3.46 3.36 7.35
N SER A 168 2.63 4.35 7.01
CA SER A 168 2.63 4.96 5.67
C SER A 168 3.90 5.78 5.40
N LEU A 169 4.47 6.41 6.42
CA LEU A 169 5.65 7.27 6.34
C LEU A 169 6.93 6.47 6.08
N ILE A 170 7.05 5.26 6.65
CA ILE A 170 8.27 4.45 6.54
C ILE A 170 8.24 3.44 5.39
N ARG A 171 7.05 3.13 4.84
CA ARG A 171 6.93 2.21 3.70
C ARG A 171 7.66 2.77 2.48
N HIS A 172 8.52 1.95 1.89
CA HIS A 172 9.40 2.32 0.78
C HIS A 172 10.31 3.54 1.05
N ASN A 173 10.55 3.87 2.33
CA ASN A 173 11.36 5.01 2.76
C ASN A 173 12.47 4.54 3.72
N LYS A 174 13.65 4.20 3.18
CA LYS A 174 14.78 3.66 3.95
C LYS A 174 15.26 4.58 5.10
N PRO A 175 15.39 5.91 4.90
CA PRO A 175 15.64 6.84 6.01
C PRO A 175 14.55 6.75 7.10
N GLY A 176 13.28 6.67 6.71
CA GLY A 176 12.15 6.50 7.63
C GLY A 176 12.24 5.22 8.47
N ILE A 177 12.57 4.07 7.84
CA ILE A 177 12.78 2.81 8.55
C ILE A 177 13.93 2.94 9.56
N THR A 178 15.04 3.54 9.16
CA THR A 178 16.21 3.74 10.05
C THR A 178 15.84 4.61 11.25
N ALA A 179 15.13 5.72 11.02
CA ALA A 179 14.64 6.61 12.07
C ALA A 179 13.64 5.89 13.00
N PHE A 180 12.76 5.06 12.46
CA PHE A 180 11.84 4.22 13.24
C PHE A 180 12.59 3.28 14.19
N ARG A 181 13.67 2.65 13.74
CA ARG A 181 14.51 1.79 14.60
C ARG A 181 15.20 2.59 15.71
N LEU A 182 15.79 3.75 15.36
CA LEU A 182 16.48 4.62 16.32
C LEU A 182 15.53 5.17 17.40
N ALA A 183 14.25 5.37 17.06
CA ALA A 183 13.21 5.83 17.98
C ALA A 183 12.60 4.69 18.83
N ASN A 184 13.23 3.51 18.92
CA ASN A 184 12.71 2.33 19.62
C ASN A 184 11.32 1.88 19.14
N GLY A 185 11.04 1.97 17.84
CA GLY A 185 9.72 1.68 17.29
C GLY A 185 9.21 0.25 17.55
N TYR A 186 10.11 -0.73 17.70
CA TYR A 186 9.70 -2.09 18.09
C TYR A 186 9.16 -2.18 19.52
N ALA A 187 9.62 -1.35 20.45
CA ALA A 187 9.03 -1.32 21.80
C ALA A 187 7.58 -0.82 21.74
N ALA A 188 7.33 0.24 20.97
CA ALA A 188 5.98 0.75 20.74
C ALA A 188 5.07 -0.27 20.04
N LEU A 189 5.61 -1.04 19.08
CA LEU A 189 4.89 -2.14 18.43
C LEU A 189 4.55 -3.26 19.42
N ARG A 190 5.48 -3.65 20.29
CA ARG A 190 5.24 -4.65 21.33
C ARG A 190 4.09 -4.22 22.24
N ASP A 191 4.09 -2.96 22.67
CA ASP A 191 3.06 -2.42 23.55
C ASP A 191 1.70 -2.33 22.83
N ALA A 192 1.70 -2.06 21.52
CA ALA A 192 0.49 -2.11 20.70
C ALA A 192 -0.11 -3.53 20.60
N LEU A 193 0.75 -4.55 20.43
CA LEU A 193 0.35 -5.96 20.41
C LEU A 193 -0.18 -6.45 21.76
N ALA A 194 0.32 -5.87 22.86
CA ALA A 194 -0.14 -6.18 24.22
C ALA A 194 -1.46 -5.47 24.59
N SER A 195 -1.95 -4.54 23.76
CA SER A 195 -3.26 -3.89 23.99
C SER A 195 -4.41 -4.86 23.73
N GLU A 196 -5.61 -4.57 24.23
CA GLU A 196 -6.84 -5.33 23.94
C GLU A 196 -7.54 -4.87 22.66
N ASN A 197 -7.04 -3.81 22.01
CA ASN A 197 -7.70 -3.22 20.84
C ASN A 197 -7.31 -3.97 19.56
N VAL A 198 -8.25 -4.73 19.01
CA VAL A 198 -8.09 -5.55 17.80
C VAL A 198 -7.54 -4.74 16.61
N ARG A 199 -8.06 -3.52 16.39
CA ARG A 199 -7.60 -2.68 15.26
C ARG A 199 -6.15 -2.25 15.44
N PHE A 200 -5.75 -1.94 16.68
CA PHE A 200 -4.39 -1.55 17.01
C PHE A 200 -3.42 -2.74 16.89
N GLN A 201 -3.79 -3.90 17.43
CA GLN A 201 -3.04 -5.16 17.29
C GLN A 201 -2.84 -5.53 15.82
N ARG A 202 -3.90 -5.56 15.01
CA ARG A 202 -3.84 -5.85 13.57
C ARG A 202 -2.86 -4.94 12.85
N LYS A 203 -2.94 -3.63 13.12
CA LYS A 203 -2.07 -2.65 12.49
C LYS A 203 -0.61 -2.81 12.89
N ALA A 204 -0.35 -3.17 14.15
CA ALA A 204 0.99 -3.47 14.64
C ALA A 204 1.55 -4.75 14.01
N LEU A 205 0.78 -5.84 13.94
CA LEU A 205 1.18 -7.09 13.28
C LEU A 205 1.54 -6.86 11.81
N ASN A 206 0.72 -6.11 11.08
CA ASN A 206 0.98 -5.78 9.68
C ASN A 206 2.25 -4.94 9.50
N LEU A 207 2.58 -4.05 10.45
CA LEU A 207 3.82 -3.28 10.40
C LEU A 207 5.04 -4.15 10.73
N VAL A 208 4.93 -5.01 11.74
CA VAL A 208 5.98 -6.00 12.08
C VAL A 208 6.26 -6.88 10.87
N GLN A 209 5.22 -7.43 10.23
CA GLN A 209 5.37 -8.26 9.04
C GLN A 209 6.11 -7.50 7.93
N PHE A 210 5.72 -6.26 7.64
CA PHE A 210 6.42 -5.43 6.66
C PHE A 210 7.91 -5.27 7.00
N LEU A 211 8.24 -4.93 8.25
CA LEU A 211 9.63 -4.73 8.67
C LEU A 211 10.48 -6.01 8.55
N LEU A 212 9.92 -7.15 8.94
CA LEU A 212 10.60 -8.45 8.80
C LEU A 212 10.87 -8.83 7.34
N HIS A 213 9.98 -8.46 6.41
CA HIS A 213 10.20 -8.69 4.98
C HIS A 213 11.26 -7.74 4.40
N GLU A 214 11.32 -6.49 4.89
CA GLU A 214 12.30 -5.51 4.41
C GLU A 214 13.72 -5.82 4.92
N ASN A 215 13.88 -6.32 6.15
CA ASN A 215 15.19 -6.66 6.71
C ASN A 215 15.13 -7.86 7.66
N SER A 216 15.81 -8.95 7.28
CA SER A 216 15.93 -10.15 8.12
C SER A 216 16.63 -9.90 9.47
N SER A 217 17.50 -8.89 9.57
CA SER A 217 18.15 -8.54 10.85
C SER A 217 17.16 -8.09 11.93
N ASP A 218 15.95 -7.66 11.55
CA ASP A 218 14.91 -7.27 12.50
C ASP A 218 14.32 -8.47 13.27
N CYS A 219 14.46 -9.69 12.73
CA CYS A 219 14.01 -10.92 13.40
C CYS A 219 14.67 -11.10 14.77
N ASN A 220 15.96 -10.75 14.90
CA ASN A 220 16.68 -10.81 16.18
C ASN A 220 16.07 -9.86 17.20
N VAL A 221 15.81 -8.60 16.80
CA VAL A 221 15.21 -7.58 17.67
C VAL A 221 13.80 -7.99 18.12
N VAL A 222 12.99 -8.49 17.19
CA VAL A 222 11.62 -8.97 17.44
C VAL A 222 11.63 -10.18 18.39
N THR A 223 12.60 -11.08 18.23
CA THR A 223 12.78 -12.25 19.10
C THR A 223 13.22 -11.83 20.51
N GLU A 224 14.21 -10.94 20.63
CA GLU A 224 14.70 -10.43 21.92
C GLU A 224 13.62 -9.67 22.71
N LEU A 225 12.76 -8.93 22.00
CA LEU A 225 11.64 -8.20 22.62
C LEU A 225 10.43 -9.08 22.98
N GLY A 226 10.51 -10.39 22.70
CA GLY A 226 9.48 -11.36 23.11
C GLY A 226 8.21 -11.36 22.26
N PHE A 227 8.27 -10.85 21.03
CA PHE A 227 7.11 -10.82 20.12
C PHE A 227 6.56 -12.22 19.85
N ARG A 228 7.43 -13.24 19.77
CA ARG A 228 7.04 -14.64 19.57
C ARG A 228 5.95 -15.07 20.57
N ARG A 229 6.17 -14.82 21.85
CA ARG A 229 5.22 -15.16 22.92
C ARG A 229 3.90 -14.41 22.79
N ILE A 230 3.95 -13.13 22.39
CA ILE A 230 2.74 -12.31 22.20
C ILE A 230 1.97 -12.82 20.97
N MET A 231 2.64 -13.09 19.86
CA MET A 231 2.03 -13.64 18.65
C MET A 231 1.43 -15.04 18.88
N LEU A 232 2.04 -15.88 19.72
CA LEU A 232 1.44 -17.15 20.14
C LEU A 232 0.10 -16.95 20.85
N HIS A 233 -0.01 -15.94 21.71
CA HIS A 233 -1.27 -15.60 22.35
C HIS A 233 -2.30 -15.06 21.33
N LEU A 234 -1.88 -14.14 20.45
CA LEU A 234 -2.75 -13.54 19.43
C LEU A 234 -3.20 -14.53 18.35
N ALA A 235 -2.44 -15.60 18.08
CA ALA A 235 -2.85 -16.70 17.20
C ALA A 235 -4.06 -17.49 17.75
N SER A 236 -4.40 -17.30 19.03
CA SER A 236 -5.63 -17.82 19.66
C SER A 236 -6.75 -16.78 19.75
N SER A 237 -6.61 -15.60 19.14
CA SER A 237 -7.65 -14.55 19.14
C SER A 237 -8.95 -15.01 18.48
N GLU A 238 -10.09 -14.44 18.88
CA GLU A 238 -11.37 -14.68 18.19
C GLU A 238 -11.46 -13.95 16.84
N ASP A 239 -10.68 -12.87 16.67
CA ASP A 239 -10.62 -12.11 15.43
C ASP A 239 -9.75 -12.81 14.38
N LEU A 240 -10.34 -13.11 13.22
CA LEU A 240 -9.67 -13.82 12.12
C LEU A 240 -8.43 -13.08 11.62
N GLU A 241 -8.54 -11.76 11.42
CA GLU A 241 -7.45 -10.98 10.85
C GLU A 241 -6.24 -10.88 11.79
N VAL A 242 -6.49 -10.72 13.11
CA VAL A 242 -5.43 -10.76 14.13
C VAL A 242 -4.79 -12.14 14.21
N ARG A 243 -5.59 -13.22 14.18
CA ARG A 243 -5.05 -14.60 14.18
C ARG A 243 -4.14 -14.82 12.98
N GLU A 244 -4.61 -14.51 11.78
CA GLU A 244 -3.84 -14.71 10.57
C GLU A 244 -2.56 -13.86 10.55
N ALA A 245 -2.65 -12.59 10.93
CA ALA A 245 -1.47 -11.73 10.98
C ALA A 245 -0.45 -12.21 12.04
N ALA A 246 -0.92 -12.77 13.16
CA ALA A 246 -0.04 -13.39 14.16
C ALA A 246 0.62 -14.67 13.63
N LEU A 247 -0.13 -15.53 12.92
CA LEU A 247 0.41 -16.73 12.28
C LEU A 247 1.44 -16.40 11.19
N ARG A 248 1.19 -15.35 10.38
CA ARG A 248 2.18 -14.82 9.41
C ARG A 248 3.47 -14.39 10.10
N GLY A 249 3.36 -13.66 11.21
CA GLY A 249 4.50 -13.24 12.02
C GLY A 249 5.29 -14.42 12.58
N LEU A 250 4.60 -15.43 13.14
CA LEU A 250 5.24 -16.65 13.64
C LEU A 250 5.95 -17.45 12.53
N LEU A 251 5.35 -17.51 11.34
CA LEU A 251 5.97 -18.16 10.18
C LEU A 251 7.24 -17.45 9.74
N ALA A 252 7.23 -16.11 9.66
CA ALA A 252 8.42 -15.34 9.34
C ALA A 252 9.56 -15.61 10.34
N LEU A 253 9.25 -15.63 11.64
CA LEU A 253 10.23 -15.96 12.68
C LEU A 253 10.71 -17.43 12.62
N ALA A 254 9.85 -18.36 12.22
CA ALA A 254 10.21 -19.78 12.08
C ALA A 254 11.05 -20.07 10.83
N GLN A 255 10.97 -19.22 9.80
CA GLN A 255 11.76 -19.35 8.57
C GLN A 255 13.15 -18.73 8.71
N ASP A 256 13.31 -17.70 9.53
CA ASP A 256 14.60 -17.03 9.80
C ASP A 256 15.49 -17.82 10.78
N LYS A 257 15.58 -19.16 10.65
CA LYS A 257 16.44 -20.01 11.49
C LYS A 257 17.91 -19.63 11.30
N THR A 258 18.36 -18.62 12.04
CA THR A 258 19.74 -18.47 12.45
C THR A 258 19.99 -19.51 13.55
N ASP A 259 20.99 -20.37 13.35
CA ASP A 259 21.31 -21.62 14.07
C ASP A 259 21.66 -21.49 15.59
N GLY A 260 21.10 -20.53 16.32
CA GLY A 260 21.71 -20.06 17.57
C GLY A 260 20.98 -20.28 18.90
N VAL A 261 19.67 -20.56 18.96
CA VAL A 261 18.93 -20.52 20.24
C VAL A 261 18.03 -21.75 20.47
N ASN A 262 18.63 -22.93 20.42
CA ASN A 262 17.95 -24.21 20.64
C ASN A 262 17.62 -24.57 22.11
N SER A 263 17.74 -23.65 23.07
CA SER A 263 17.51 -23.96 24.50
C SER A 263 16.40 -23.17 25.18
N ARG A 264 15.91 -22.06 24.60
CA ARG A 264 14.84 -21.23 25.19
C ARG A 264 13.44 -21.49 24.64
N LEU A 265 13.35 -22.28 23.56
CA LEU A 265 12.13 -22.40 22.76
C LEU A 265 11.31 -23.65 23.05
N ALA A 266 11.83 -24.67 23.75
CA ALA A 266 11.15 -25.97 23.89
C ALA A 266 9.72 -25.87 24.49
N ASP A 267 9.54 -25.08 25.57
CA ASP A 267 8.22 -24.88 26.18
C ASP A 267 7.26 -24.07 25.28
N GLU A 268 7.81 -23.14 24.49
CA GLU A 268 7.04 -22.35 23.53
C GLU A 268 6.71 -23.15 22.27
N ASP A 269 7.58 -24.08 21.88
CA ASP A 269 7.42 -25.00 20.76
C ASP A 269 6.31 -26.01 21.08
N GLU A 270 6.26 -26.54 22.31
CA GLU A 270 5.15 -27.38 22.76
C GLU A 270 3.82 -26.62 22.79
N LYS A 271 3.82 -25.37 23.26
CA LYS A 271 2.62 -24.51 23.21
C LYS A 271 2.19 -24.22 21.78
N LEU A 272 3.13 -23.95 20.88
CA LEU A 272 2.87 -23.74 19.46
C LEU A 272 2.27 -25.01 18.83
N LYS A 273 2.82 -26.18 19.16
CA LYS A 273 2.30 -27.48 18.70
C LYS A 273 0.86 -27.69 19.13
N GLN A 274 0.56 -27.48 20.42
CA GLN A 274 -0.79 -27.63 20.96
C GLN A 274 -1.77 -26.64 20.32
N LEU A 275 -1.34 -25.38 20.13
CA LEU A 275 -2.13 -24.36 19.47
C LEU A 275 -2.47 -24.75 18.03
N LEU A 276 -1.47 -25.16 17.24
CA LEU A 276 -1.68 -25.57 15.86
C LEU A 276 -2.57 -26.81 15.77
N GLN A 277 -2.39 -27.80 16.64
CA GLN A 277 -3.29 -28.96 16.72
C GLN A 277 -4.73 -28.55 17.05
N GLY A 278 -4.92 -27.59 17.97
CA GLY A 278 -6.23 -27.02 18.30
C GLY A 278 -6.87 -26.33 17.10
N ARG A 279 -6.11 -25.49 16.38
CA ARG A 279 -6.59 -24.81 15.16
C ARG A 279 -6.91 -25.78 14.03
N ILE A 280 -6.05 -26.78 13.78
CA ILE A 280 -6.29 -27.84 12.79
C ILE A 280 -7.61 -28.57 13.07
N LYS A 281 -7.88 -28.89 14.35
CA LYS A 281 -9.17 -29.49 14.77
C LYS A 281 -10.33 -28.54 14.54
N SER A 282 -10.20 -27.28 14.94
CA SER A 282 -11.23 -26.25 14.74
C SER A 282 -11.58 -26.09 13.26
N ILE A 283 -10.57 -25.94 12.40
CA ILE A 283 -10.72 -25.82 10.95
C ILE A 283 -11.37 -27.08 10.37
N SER A 284 -10.96 -28.28 10.83
CA SER A 284 -11.57 -29.54 10.37
C SER A 284 -13.06 -29.67 10.68
N SER A 285 -13.60 -28.86 11.59
CA SER A 285 -15.02 -28.86 11.99
C SER A 285 -15.82 -27.68 11.42
N MET A 286 -15.20 -26.81 10.61
CA MET A 286 -15.85 -25.64 10.00
C MET A 286 -16.77 -26.02 8.83
N SER A 287 -17.75 -25.15 8.56
CA SER A 287 -18.60 -25.25 7.37
C SER A 287 -17.82 -24.93 6.09
N PRO A 288 -18.27 -25.35 4.88
CA PRO A 288 -17.62 -24.99 3.62
C PRO A 288 -17.48 -23.48 3.40
N GLU A 289 -18.47 -22.69 3.81
CA GLU A 289 -18.45 -21.23 3.72
C GLU A 289 -17.35 -20.64 4.61
N ASP A 290 -17.26 -21.12 5.86
CA ASP A 290 -16.24 -20.67 6.82
C ASP A 290 -14.83 -21.11 6.41
N LEU A 291 -14.70 -22.29 5.79
CA LEU A 291 -13.43 -22.75 5.23
C LEU A 291 -12.93 -21.86 4.09
N GLY A 292 -13.85 -21.33 3.27
CA GLY A 292 -13.53 -20.33 2.25
C GLY A 292 -13.01 -19.03 2.85
N ALA A 293 -13.67 -18.53 3.91
CA ALA A 293 -13.21 -17.34 4.63
C ALA A 293 -11.85 -17.54 5.32
N ALA A 294 -11.58 -18.74 5.85
CA ALA A 294 -10.32 -19.08 6.53
C ALA A 294 -9.23 -19.61 5.58
N ARG A 295 -9.28 -19.31 4.28
CA ARG A 295 -8.31 -19.81 3.28
C ARG A 295 -6.87 -19.48 3.66
N GLU A 296 -6.62 -18.23 4.05
CA GLU A 296 -5.27 -17.80 4.43
C GLU A 296 -4.82 -18.45 5.74
N GLU A 297 -5.70 -18.49 6.76
CA GLU A 297 -5.43 -19.23 8.01
C GLU A 297 -5.01 -20.69 7.73
N ARG A 298 -5.71 -21.41 6.85
CA ARG A 298 -5.41 -22.80 6.48
C ARG A 298 -4.01 -22.97 5.89
N GLN A 299 -3.64 -22.09 4.97
CA GLN A 299 -2.32 -22.10 4.32
C GLN A 299 -1.20 -21.77 5.32
N LEU A 300 -1.44 -20.81 6.22
CA LEU A 300 -0.48 -20.40 7.24
C LEU A 300 -0.25 -21.49 8.28
N VAL A 301 -1.31 -22.15 8.74
CA VAL A 301 -1.21 -23.27 9.70
C VAL A 301 -0.39 -24.42 9.12
N ASP A 302 -0.63 -24.81 7.86
CA ASP A 302 0.17 -25.85 7.20
C ASP A 302 1.63 -25.44 7.01
N SER A 303 1.85 -24.21 6.52
CA SER A 303 3.20 -23.69 6.28
C SER A 303 4.01 -23.60 7.57
N LEU A 304 3.39 -23.16 8.67
CA LEU A 304 4.03 -23.08 9.98
C LEU A 304 4.28 -24.47 10.56
N TRP A 305 3.33 -25.40 10.42
CA TRP A 305 3.54 -26.78 10.84
C TRP A 305 4.73 -27.43 10.11
N ASN A 306 4.78 -27.28 8.79
CA ASN A 306 5.88 -27.80 7.98
C ASN A 306 7.23 -27.14 8.34
N ALA A 307 7.26 -25.82 8.53
CA ALA A 307 8.47 -25.09 8.91
C ALA A 307 9.02 -25.50 10.29
N CYS A 308 8.13 -25.83 11.23
CA CYS A 308 8.51 -26.23 12.60
C CYS A 308 8.86 -27.71 12.72
N TYR A 309 8.11 -28.61 12.07
CA TYR A 309 8.19 -30.06 12.31
C TYR A 309 8.68 -30.89 11.11
N ASN A 310 8.88 -30.28 9.93
CA ASN A 310 9.25 -30.96 8.68
C ASN A 310 8.29 -32.10 8.28
N GLU A 311 7.02 -31.99 8.67
CA GLU A 311 5.96 -32.95 8.37
C GLU A 311 4.76 -32.23 7.74
N PRO A 312 3.97 -32.90 6.88
CA PRO A 312 2.73 -32.33 6.37
C PRO A 312 1.70 -32.19 7.50
N SER A 313 0.90 -31.11 7.49
CA SER A 313 -0.17 -30.98 8.49
C SER A 313 -1.33 -31.94 8.17
N SER A 314 -2.12 -32.30 9.19
CA SER A 314 -3.33 -33.11 8.99
C SER A 314 -4.38 -32.42 8.09
N LEU A 315 -4.31 -31.10 7.89
CA LEU A 315 -5.16 -30.39 6.92
C LEU A 315 -4.82 -30.78 5.48
N ARG A 316 -3.52 -30.96 5.19
CA ARG A 316 -3.03 -31.41 3.89
C ARG A 316 -3.49 -32.83 3.61
N GLU A 317 -3.36 -33.72 4.59
CA GLU A 317 -3.78 -35.12 4.48
C GLU A 317 -5.29 -35.27 4.25
N LYS A 318 -6.10 -34.39 4.85
CA LYS A 318 -7.56 -34.38 4.70
C LYS A 318 -8.06 -33.66 3.44
N GLY A 319 -7.16 -33.11 2.61
CA GLY A 319 -7.54 -32.36 1.41
C GLY A 319 -8.25 -31.03 1.70
N LEU A 320 -8.10 -30.49 2.91
CA LEU A 320 -8.75 -29.24 3.33
C LEU A 320 -7.93 -28.00 3.03
N LEU A 321 -6.76 -28.14 2.41
CA LEU A 321 -5.79 -27.05 2.22
C LEU A 321 -6.10 -26.18 0.98
N VAL A 322 -6.60 -26.81 -0.09
CA VAL A 322 -7.13 -26.15 -1.29
C VAL A 322 -8.48 -26.79 -1.58
N LEU A 323 -9.57 -26.02 -1.46
CA LEU A 323 -10.90 -26.52 -1.75
C LEU A 323 -11.14 -26.56 -3.27
N PRO A 324 -11.98 -27.49 -3.76
CA PRO A 324 -12.33 -27.56 -5.17
C PRO A 324 -12.93 -26.22 -5.67
N GLY A 325 -12.27 -25.58 -6.63
CA GLY A 325 -12.71 -24.30 -7.21
C GLY A 325 -12.01 -23.04 -6.71
N GLU A 326 -11.16 -23.13 -5.68
CA GLU A 326 -10.40 -21.96 -5.15
C GLU A 326 -9.30 -21.43 -6.09
N ASP A 327 -8.81 -22.29 -6.99
CA ASP A 327 -7.84 -21.96 -8.03
C ASP A 327 -8.48 -21.96 -9.44
N ALA A 328 -9.81 -22.06 -9.53
CA ALA A 328 -10.48 -21.92 -10.81
C ALA A 328 -10.40 -20.46 -11.26
N PRO A 329 -9.94 -20.17 -12.49
CA PRO A 329 -9.99 -18.81 -13.02
C PRO A 329 -11.44 -18.31 -12.97
N PRO A 330 -11.67 -17.02 -12.66
CA PRO A 330 -13.02 -16.47 -12.60
C PRO A 330 -13.75 -16.80 -13.92
N PRO A 331 -15.05 -17.15 -13.85
CA PRO A 331 -15.79 -17.49 -15.05
C PRO A 331 -15.66 -16.34 -16.04
N ASP A 332 -15.17 -16.64 -17.25
CA ASP A 332 -14.99 -15.63 -18.28
C ASP A 332 -16.37 -15.16 -18.77
N VAL A 333 -16.84 -14.10 -18.13
CA VAL A 333 -18.09 -13.41 -18.46
C VAL A 333 -17.88 -12.41 -19.61
N ALA A 334 -16.64 -11.96 -19.81
CA ALA A 334 -16.30 -10.92 -20.77
C ALA A 334 -16.20 -11.44 -22.20
N SER A 335 -15.63 -12.63 -22.42
CA SER A 335 -15.56 -13.22 -23.77
C SER A 335 -16.91 -13.54 -24.38
N LYS A 336 -17.94 -13.80 -23.56
CA LYS A 336 -19.33 -14.01 -24.02
C LYS A 336 -20.01 -12.72 -24.47
N LEU A 337 -19.56 -11.55 -24.00
CA LEU A 337 -20.08 -10.24 -24.36
C LEU A 337 -19.26 -9.57 -25.48
N PHE A 338 -17.98 -9.90 -25.56
CA PHE A 338 -17.03 -9.39 -26.54
C PHE A 338 -16.45 -10.54 -27.38
N GLU A 339 -17.29 -11.24 -28.13
CA GLU A 339 -16.79 -11.98 -29.29
C GLU A 339 -16.42 -10.97 -30.38
N PRO A 340 -15.15 -10.89 -30.82
CA PRO A 340 -14.80 -10.07 -31.96
C PRO A 340 -15.45 -10.67 -33.21
N ARG A 341 -16.32 -9.90 -33.89
CA ARG A 341 -16.96 -10.29 -35.17
C ARG A 341 -15.99 -10.48 -36.35
N LEU A 342 -14.69 -10.66 -36.10
CA LEU A 342 -13.64 -10.76 -37.11
C LEU A 342 -13.21 -12.20 -37.45
N ARG A 343 -13.86 -13.24 -36.91
CA ARG A 343 -13.62 -14.65 -37.32
C ARG A 343 -14.75 -15.32 -38.11
N ALA A 344 -15.78 -14.58 -38.54
CA ALA A 344 -16.89 -15.14 -39.31
C ALA A 344 -16.59 -15.35 -40.82
N PHE A 345 -15.36 -15.09 -41.29
CA PHE A 345 -14.95 -15.34 -42.67
C PHE A 345 -13.63 -16.12 -42.72
N SER A 346 -13.71 -17.42 -42.49
CA SER A 346 -12.72 -18.38 -43.00
C SER A 346 -13.44 -19.68 -43.29
N PRO A 347 -13.53 -20.14 -44.56
CA PRO A 347 -14.18 -21.39 -44.87
C PRO A 347 -13.32 -22.57 -44.39
N ASN A 348 -13.97 -23.54 -43.75
CA ASN A 348 -13.37 -24.84 -43.39
C ASN A 348 -12.84 -25.56 -44.65
N PRO A 349 -11.58 -26.03 -44.67
CA PRO A 349 -11.16 -27.06 -45.59
C PRO A 349 -11.29 -28.43 -44.89
N ALA A 350 -12.49 -29.00 -44.93
CA ALA A 350 -12.65 -30.44 -44.86
C ALA A 350 -12.66 -30.97 -46.30
N ASP A 351 -11.95 -32.08 -46.53
CA ASP A 351 -11.86 -32.89 -47.76
C ASP A 351 -10.66 -32.65 -48.69
N THR A 352 -9.51 -33.25 -48.35
CA THR A 352 -8.87 -34.32 -49.15
C THR A 352 -7.60 -34.87 -48.46
N LYS A 353 -7.50 -36.19 -48.29
CA LYS A 353 -6.28 -36.96 -47.95
C LYS A 353 -5.61 -37.46 -49.26
N PRO A 354 -4.44 -38.15 -49.24
CA PRO A 354 -3.14 -37.78 -48.66
C PRO A 354 -1.96 -38.07 -49.64
N ALA A 355 -0.78 -37.44 -49.50
CA ALA A 355 0.50 -38.03 -49.95
C ALA A 355 1.76 -37.33 -49.38
N THR A 356 2.48 -38.09 -48.54
CA THR A 356 3.95 -38.25 -48.40
C THR A 356 4.91 -37.08 -48.10
N GLU A 357 5.45 -37.15 -46.87
CA GLU A 357 6.84 -36.99 -46.38
C GLU A 357 7.72 -35.76 -46.75
N LYS A 358 8.07 -34.94 -45.74
CA LYS A 358 9.43 -34.85 -45.11
C LYS A 358 9.58 -33.74 -44.04
N LYS A 359 10.15 -34.16 -42.90
CA LYS A 359 11.06 -33.54 -41.89
C LYS A 359 11.07 -32.02 -41.54
N GLU A 360 10.81 -31.80 -40.24
CA GLU A 360 11.53 -31.04 -39.17
C GLU A 360 11.98 -29.55 -39.29
N ALA A 361 11.42 -28.76 -38.35
CA ALA A 361 11.98 -27.65 -37.53
C ALA A 361 11.96 -26.18 -38.08
N PRO A 362 12.14 -25.15 -37.21
CA PRO A 362 11.12 -24.37 -36.46
C PRO A 362 10.93 -22.92 -36.99
N PRO A 363 9.98 -22.10 -36.47
CA PRO A 363 9.54 -20.87 -37.14
C PRO A 363 10.46 -19.67 -36.89
N LEU A 364 10.76 -18.93 -37.96
CA LEU A 364 11.60 -17.73 -37.97
C LEU A 364 10.81 -16.45 -37.71
N LEU A 365 11.39 -15.63 -36.81
CA LEU A 365 11.03 -14.26 -36.46
C LEU A 365 11.27 -13.26 -37.62
N LEU A 366 10.48 -12.19 -37.60
CA LEU A 366 10.41 -11.07 -38.54
C LEU A 366 11.73 -10.28 -38.71
N GLY A 367 12.16 -10.14 -39.97
CA GLY A 367 12.44 -8.86 -40.65
C GLY A 367 13.65 -8.02 -40.24
N LEU A 368 14.77 -8.16 -40.98
CA LEU A 368 15.83 -7.15 -41.12
C LEU A 368 15.59 -6.32 -42.39
N GLY A 369 15.79 -5.00 -42.29
CA GLY A 369 15.78 -4.05 -43.42
C GLY A 369 17.04 -4.12 -44.30
N PRO A 370 17.05 -3.45 -45.48
CA PRO A 370 17.99 -3.73 -46.55
C PRO A 370 19.32 -2.94 -46.47
N PRO A 371 20.39 -3.37 -47.17
CA PRO A 371 21.72 -2.77 -47.12
C PRO A 371 22.06 -1.91 -48.35
N SER A 372 23.10 -1.07 -48.24
CA SER A 372 23.91 -0.62 -49.39
C SER A 372 25.38 -0.35 -49.00
N ASP A 373 26.26 -1.22 -49.49
CA ASP A 373 27.59 -1.05 -50.08
C ASP A 373 28.70 -0.14 -49.48
N ALA A 374 29.74 -0.84 -49.02
CA ALA A 374 31.19 -0.75 -49.30
C ALA A 374 31.69 0.39 -50.24
N ALA A 375 32.91 0.94 -50.14
CA ALA A 375 34.18 0.39 -49.67
C ALA A 375 35.27 1.49 -49.52
N ASN A 376 36.36 1.08 -48.84
CA ASN A 376 37.78 1.39 -49.10
C ASN A 376 38.55 2.47 -48.30
N THR A 377 39.28 1.94 -47.29
CA THR A 377 40.76 1.97 -47.11
C THR A 377 41.53 3.29 -47.21
N HIS A 378 42.22 3.65 -46.12
CA HIS A 378 43.68 3.48 -46.03
C HIS A 378 44.19 3.62 -44.58
N ALA A 379 45.14 2.76 -44.24
CA ALA A 379 45.87 2.72 -42.98
C ALA A 379 46.87 3.90 -42.85
N ASN A 380 47.11 4.39 -41.63
CA ASN A 380 48.48 4.42 -41.10
C ASN A 380 48.54 4.54 -39.56
N SER A 381 49.60 3.93 -39.04
CA SER A 381 50.06 3.69 -37.67
C SER A 381 50.20 4.88 -36.71
N GLY A 382 50.19 4.59 -35.39
CA GLY A 382 51.02 5.36 -34.44
C GLY A 382 50.59 5.35 -32.97
N ALA A 383 51.01 4.30 -32.25
CA ALA A 383 51.48 4.26 -30.85
C ALA A 383 50.78 5.06 -29.74
N ARG A 384 50.46 4.36 -28.63
CA ARG A 384 50.85 4.79 -27.28
C ARG A 384 50.81 3.60 -26.31
N ASP A 385 51.98 3.35 -25.75
CA ASP A 385 52.29 2.37 -24.73
C ASP A 385 52.38 3.08 -23.37
N ASP A 386 52.19 2.30 -22.32
CA ASP A 386 52.07 2.71 -20.92
C ASP A 386 53.33 3.35 -20.32
N THR A 387 53.16 4.13 -19.25
CA THR A 387 53.76 3.91 -17.90
C THR A 387 54.04 5.20 -17.09
N ASN A 388 53.63 5.14 -15.81
CA ASN A 388 54.26 5.65 -14.57
C ASN A 388 54.73 7.11 -14.41
N GLY A 389 54.46 7.67 -13.22
CA GLY A 389 55.34 8.66 -12.60
C GLY A 389 54.70 9.59 -11.58
N SER A 390 54.89 9.28 -10.30
CA SER A 390 54.45 9.99 -9.10
C SER A 390 55.10 11.38 -8.87
N SER A 391 54.60 12.07 -7.81
CA SER A 391 55.21 13.19 -7.03
C SER A 391 54.82 14.60 -7.50
N GLN A 392 54.63 15.63 -6.68
CA GLN A 392 54.81 15.86 -5.24
C GLN A 392 54.16 17.24 -4.92
N THR A 393 53.64 17.39 -3.70
CA THR A 393 53.69 18.61 -2.84
C THR A 393 53.83 20.00 -3.49
N ASN A 394 52.82 20.85 -3.31
CA ASN A 394 52.86 22.01 -2.41
C ASN A 394 51.46 22.55 -2.14
#